data_AF-A0AAD4HRC7-F1
#
_entry.id   AF-A0AAD4HRC7-F1
#
_cell.length_a   1.000
_cell.length_b   1.000
_cell.length_c   1.000
_cell.angle_alpha   90.00
_cell.angle_beta   90.00
_cell.angle_gamma   90.00
#
_symmetry.space_group_name_H-M   'P 1'
#
loop_
_entity.id
_entity.type
_entity.pdbx_description
1 polymer ?
#
loop_
_entity_poly.entity_id
_entity_poly.type
_entity_poly.pdbx_seq_one_letter_code
_entity_poly.pdbx_strand_id
1 'polypeptide(L)'
;MNPIPADWALATTHLASDYVSRQFCSIVGVMPKVLPPPELDIILLVACCNLARRLADAYLNPVTINFDLVRYSEALHMQETGINSRREESLLERYPPGGQLILERPTVVLDRFGVIVLWYLPGRLMRQ
;
A
#
# COMPACT_ATOMS: atom_id res chain seq x y z
N MET A 1 -2.99 31.79 12.58
CA MET A 1 -3.23 30.34 12.41
C MET A 1 -2.80 29.70 13.73
N ASN A 2 -3.75 29.32 14.59
CA ASN A 2 -3.42 28.73 15.89
C ASN A 2 -2.85 27.31 15.69
N PRO A 3 -1.79 26.92 16.42
CA PRO A 3 -1.26 25.57 16.31
C PRO A 3 -2.30 24.57 16.83
N ILE A 4 -2.57 23.54 16.03
CA ILE A 4 -3.45 22.43 16.43
C ILE A 4 -2.74 21.68 17.57
N PRO A 5 -3.41 21.44 18.72
CA PRO A 5 -2.81 20.70 19.83
C PRO A 5 -2.33 19.32 19.37
N ALA A 6 -1.16 18.87 19.82
CA ALA A 6 -0.55 17.61 19.38
C ALA A 6 -1.48 16.39 19.57
N ASP A 7 -2.30 16.41 20.62
CA ASP A 7 -3.26 15.35 20.93
C ASP A 7 -4.42 15.27 19.91
N TRP A 8 -4.74 16.37 19.22
CA TRP A 8 -5.80 16.44 18.22
C TRP A 8 -5.37 15.85 16.88
N ALA A 9 -4.07 15.93 16.56
CA ALA A 9 -3.53 15.32 15.34
C ALA A 9 -3.62 13.78 15.39
N LEU A 10 -3.37 13.18 16.56
CA LEU A 10 -3.52 11.73 16.75
C LEU A 10 -4.97 11.27 16.65
N ALA A 11 -5.90 11.95 17.33
CA ALA A 11 -7.33 11.59 17.29
C ALA A 11 -7.89 11.67 15.86
N THR A 12 -7.56 12.75 15.13
CA THR A 12 -7.99 12.93 13.74
C THR A 12 -7.39 11.86 12.82
N THR A 13 -6.12 11.50 13.03
CA THR A 13 -5.44 10.44 12.25
C THR A 13 -6.09 9.07 12.49
N HIS A 14 -6.38 8.73 13.74
CA HIS A 14 -7.06 7.48 14.07
C HIS A 14 -8.43 7.38 13.41
N LEU A 15 -9.22 8.45 13.50
CA LEU A 15 -10.56 8.51 12.94
C LEU A 15 -10.54 8.46 11.40
N ALA A 16 -9.59 9.15 10.75
CA ALA A 16 -9.37 9.05 9.32
C ALA A 16 -8.93 7.64 8.88
N SER A 17 -8.02 7.01 9.63
CA SER A 17 -7.53 5.65 9.34
C SER A 17 -8.62 4.59 9.51
N ASP A 18 -9.44 4.67 10.57
CA ASP A 18 -10.59 3.79 10.77
C ASP A 18 -11.58 3.95 9.61
N TYR A 19 -11.90 5.20 9.25
CA TYR A 19 -12.81 5.48 8.15
C TYR A 19 -12.30 4.92 6.81
N VAL A 20 -11.02 5.13 6.47
CA VAL A 20 -10.40 4.54 5.26
C VAL A 20 -10.50 3.02 5.26
N SER A 21 -10.19 2.38 6.39
CA SER A 21 -10.19 0.91 6.50
C SER A 21 -11.59 0.33 6.31
N ARG A 22 -12.59 0.92 6.96
CA ARG A 22 -13.99 0.50 6.84
C ARG A 22 -14.54 0.79 5.45
N GLN A 23 -14.20 1.95 4.88
CA GLN A 23 -14.61 2.32 3.52
C GLN A 23 -13.98 1.37 2.49
N PHE A 24 -12.72 0.99 2.65
CA PHE A 24 -12.07 -0.05 1.85
C PHE A 24 -12.85 -1.37 1.92
N CYS A 25 -13.09 -1.88 3.14
CA CYS A 25 -13.85 -3.13 3.35
C CYS A 25 -15.25 -3.06 2.74
N SER A 26 -15.89 -1.89 2.76
CA SER A 26 -17.19 -1.69 2.11
C SER A 26 -17.10 -1.78 0.59
N ILE A 27 -16.08 -1.16 -0.02
CA ILE A 27 -15.91 -1.18 -1.48
C ILE A 27 -15.61 -2.58 -2.00
N VAL A 28 -14.77 -3.35 -1.29
CA VAL A 28 -14.46 -4.74 -1.67
C VAL A 28 -15.56 -5.76 -1.31
N GLY A 29 -16.69 -5.29 -0.74
CA GLY A 29 -17.86 -6.12 -0.46
C GLY A 29 -17.81 -6.94 0.84
N VAL A 30 -16.85 -6.66 1.73
CA VAL A 30 -16.71 -7.34 3.03
C VAL A 30 -17.66 -6.74 4.08
N MET A 31 -18.02 -5.47 3.93
CA MET A 31 -18.88 -4.75 4.88
C MET A 31 -19.97 -3.93 4.19
N PRO A 32 -21.08 -3.61 4.89
CA PRO A 32 -22.05 -2.64 4.41
C PRO A 32 -21.45 -1.25 4.19
N LYS A 33 -22.20 -0.40 3.47
CA LYS A 33 -21.84 1.00 3.22
C LYS A 33 -21.55 1.75 4.53
N VAL A 34 -20.41 2.44 4.57
CA VAL A 34 -19.97 3.21 5.73
C VAL A 34 -20.39 4.67 5.56
N LEU A 35 -20.90 5.27 6.63
CA LEU A 35 -21.24 6.69 6.67
C LEU A 35 -19.98 7.53 6.97
N PRO A 36 -19.83 8.71 6.35
CA PRO A 36 -18.72 9.59 6.65
C PRO A 36 -18.83 10.10 8.10
N PRO A 37 -17.73 10.12 8.86
CA PRO A 37 -17.73 10.66 10.21
C PRO A 37 -17.91 12.19 10.17
N PRO A 38 -18.80 12.76 11.00
CA PRO A 38 -19.07 14.19 11.02
C PRO A 38 -17.91 15.05 11.55
N GLU A 39 -16.95 14.45 12.25
CA GLU A 39 -15.80 15.14 12.85
C GLU A 39 -14.70 15.47 11.82
N LEU A 40 -14.70 14.81 10.66
CA LEU A 40 -13.71 15.08 9.62
C LEU A 40 -14.15 16.23 8.72
N ASP A 41 -13.20 17.12 8.41
CA ASP A 41 -13.41 18.14 7.40
C ASP A 41 -13.61 17.50 6.01
N ILE A 42 -14.31 18.24 5.14
CA ILE A 42 -14.69 17.73 3.82
C ILE A 42 -13.49 17.39 2.93
N ILE A 43 -12.39 18.10 3.05
CA ILE A 43 -11.18 17.87 2.24
C ILE A 43 -10.55 16.55 2.65
N LEU A 44 -10.43 16.33 3.96
CA LEU A 44 -9.93 15.08 4.53
C LEU A 44 -10.86 13.90 4.22
N LEU A 45 -12.18 14.07 4.29
CA LEU A 45 -13.15 13.04 3.88
C LEU A 45 -12.97 12.63 2.41
N VAL A 46 -12.84 13.60 1.50
CA VAL A 46 -12.60 13.32 0.08
C VAL A 46 -11.28 12.58 -0.13
N ALA A 47 -10.23 12.97 0.60
CA ALA A 47 -8.94 12.29 0.55
C ALA A 47 -9.04 10.84 1.05
N CYS A 48 -9.72 10.60 2.18
CA CYS A 48 -9.97 9.27 2.72
C CYS A 48 -10.76 8.39 1.74
N CYS A 49 -11.85 8.91 1.16
CA CYS A 49 -12.63 8.21 0.14
C CYS A 49 -11.79 7.82 -1.08
N ASN A 50 -10.94 8.74 -1.56
CA ASN A 50 -10.06 8.48 -2.70
C ASN A 50 -8.98 7.45 -2.38
N LEU A 51 -8.40 7.50 -1.18
CA LEU A 51 -7.42 6.52 -0.72
C LEU A 51 -8.05 5.14 -0.61
N ALA A 52 -9.20 5.01 0.07
CA ALA A 52 -9.92 3.75 0.22
C ALA A 52 -10.27 3.13 -1.14
N ARG A 53 -10.75 3.94 -2.08
CA ARG A 53 -11.06 3.48 -3.45
C ARG A 53 -9.83 3.01 -4.20
N ARG A 54 -8.70 3.72 -4.11
CA ARG A 54 -7.45 3.29 -4.77
C ARG A 54 -6.90 2.01 -4.17
N LEU A 55 -7.00 1.83 -2.85
CA LEU A 55 -6.65 0.58 -2.19
C LEU A 55 -7.55 -0.55 -2.68
N ALA A 56 -8.86 -0.32 -2.77
CA ALA A 56 -9.78 -1.32 -3.29
C ALA A 56 -9.50 -1.65 -4.75
N ASP A 57 -9.27 -0.65 -5.61
CA ASP A 57 -8.89 -0.84 -7.01
C ASP A 57 -7.60 -1.69 -7.11
N ALA A 58 -6.58 -1.41 -6.29
CA ALA A 58 -5.36 -2.20 -6.29
C ALA A 58 -5.58 -3.64 -5.81
N TYR A 59 -6.35 -3.81 -4.74
CA TYR A 59 -6.68 -5.11 -4.17
C TYR A 59 -7.46 -6.00 -5.14
N LEU A 60 -8.38 -5.41 -5.90
CA LEU A 60 -9.21 -6.11 -6.89
C LEU A 60 -8.48 -6.40 -8.21
N ASN A 61 -7.29 -5.82 -8.41
CA ASN A 61 -6.44 -6.05 -9.59
C ASN A 61 -5.08 -6.60 -9.19
N PRO A 62 -4.99 -7.82 -8.61
CA PRO A 62 -3.71 -8.40 -8.24
C PRO A 62 -2.94 -8.89 -9.47
N VAL A 63 -1.61 -8.74 -9.43
CA VAL A 63 -0.69 -9.35 -10.40
C VAL A 63 0.30 -10.23 -9.66
N THR A 64 0.40 -11.49 -10.06
CA THR A 64 1.37 -12.43 -9.48
C THR A 64 2.64 -12.48 -10.33
N ILE A 65 3.79 -12.28 -9.68
CA ILE A 65 5.10 -12.47 -10.28
C ILE A 65 5.70 -13.80 -9.81
N ASN A 66 6.49 -14.44 -10.67
CA ASN A 66 7.23 -15.64 -10.31
C ASN A 66 8.48 -15.29 -9.48
N PHE A 67 8.26 -14.84 -8.26
CA PHE A 67 9.29 -14.48 -7.29
C PHE A 67 8.95 -15.12 -5.94
N ASP A 68 9.97 -15.46 -5.16
CA ASP A 68 9.83 -16.03 -3.81
C ASP A 68 10.38 -15.01 -2.81
N LEU A 69 9.49 -14.14 -2.31
CA LEU A 69 9.90 -13.02 -1.46
C LEU A 69 10.42 -13.50 -0.11
N VAL A 70 9.83 -14.57 0.43
CA VAL A 70 10.22 -15.13 1.72
C VAL A 70 11.66 -15.64 1.65
N ARG A 71 11.98 -16.50 0.69
CA ARG A 71 13.36 -17.01 0.57
C ARG A 71 14.37 -15.94 0.20
N TYR A 72 13.97 -14.95 -0.61
CA TYR A 72 14.82 -13.80 -0.89
C TYR A 72 15.13 -13.04 0.42
N SER A 73 14.11 -12.77 1.23
CA SER A 73 14.27 -12.06 2.51
C SER A 73 15.14 -12.81 3.52
N GLU A 74 15.05 -14.15 3.57
CA GLU A 74 15.90 -15.00 4.41
C GLU A 74 17.36 -15.02 3.93
N ALA A 75 17.59 -14.85 2.63
CA ALA A 75 18.92 -14.78 2.06
C ALA A 75 19.58 -13.41 2.27
N LEU A 76 18.82 -12.35 2.52
CA LEU A 76 19.36 -11.04 2.88
C LEU A 76 19.95 -11.07 4.30
N HIS A 77 21.23 -10.74 4.45
CA HIS A 77 21.78 -10.51 5.78
C HIS A 77 21.22 -9.21 6.39
N MET A 78 21.03 -9.17 7.71
CA MET A 78 20.53 -7.99 8.46
C MET A 78 21.35 -6.70 8.27
N GLN A 79 22.55 -6.77 7.69
CA GLN A 79 23.45 -5.63 7.45
C GLN A 79 23.82 -5.47 5.97
N GLU A 80 23.04 -6.00 5.03
CA GLU A 80 23.29 -5.72 3.62
C GLU A 80 23.01 -4.24 3.33
N THR A 81 24.06 -3.51 2.95
CA THR A 81 24.01 -2.07 2.68
C THR A 81 23.65 -1.74 1.23
N GLY A 82 23.51 -2.76 0.36
CA GLY A 82 23.34 -2.58 -1.08
C GLY A 82 24.59 -2.06 -1.81
N ILE A 83 25.77 -2.16 -1.18
CA ILE A 83 27.04 -1.66 -1.74
C ILE A 83 27.88 -2.80 -2.33
N ASN A 84 27.57 -4.05 -1.98
CA ASN A 84 28.31 -5.21 -2.47
C ASN A 84 27.68 -5.76 -3.75
N SER A 85 28.12 -5.24 -4.89
CA SER A 85 27.60 -5.61 -6.22
C SER A 85 27.68 -7.11 -6.50
N ARG A 86 28.73 -7.81 -6.02
CA ARG A 86 28.85 -9.28 -6.18
C ARG A 86 27.78 -10.02 -5.38
N ARG A 87 27.42 -9.51 -4.20
CA ARG A 87 26.35 -10.08 -3.38
C ARG A 87 25.00 -9.87 -4.04
N GLU A 88 24.74 -8.67 -4.56
CA GLU A 88 23.51 -8.37 -5.29
C GLU A 88 23.36 -9.23 -6.54
N GLU A 89 24.42 -9.39 -7.34
CA GLU A 89 24.44 -10.23 -8.53
C GLU A 89 24.18 -11.71 -8.16
N SER A 90 24.84 -12.23 -7.12
CA SER A 90 24.59 -13.59 -6.62
C SER A 90 23.15 -13.80 -6.13
N LEU A 91 22.54 -12.79 -5.50
CA LEU A 91 21.14 -12.85 -5.08
C LEU A 91 20.20 -12.81 -6.29
N LEU A 92 20.48 -11.98 -7.30
CA LEU A 92 19.70 -11.93 -8.54
C LEU A 92 19.76 -13.23 -9.33
N GLU A 93 20.93 -13.89 -9.41
CA GLU A 93 21.05 -15.20 -10.04
C GLU A 93 20.24 -16.28 -9.30
N ARG A 94 20.24 -16.22 -7.96
CA ARG A 94 19.57 -17.21 -7.12
C ARG A 94 18.06 -17.00 -7.03
N TYR A 95 17.62 -15.75 -7.14
CA TYR A 95 16.22 -15.30 -7.06
C TYR A 95 15.91 -14.35 -8.22
N PRO A 96 15.89 -14.83 -9.48
CA PRO A 96 15.67 -13.98 -10.62
C PRO A 96 14.27 -13.35 -10.56
N PRO A 97 14.13 -12.02 -10.74
CA PRO A 97 12.82 -11.40 -10.81
C PRO A 97 12.05 -11.93 -12.03
N GLY A 98 10.76 -12.18 -11.84
CA GLY A 98 9.86 -12.66 -12.88
C GLY A 98 9.53 -11.59 -13.92
N GLY A 99 10.48 -11.28 -14.80
CA GLY A 99 10.30 -10.39 -15.95
C GLY A 99 10.09 -8.91 -15.61
N GLN A 100 9.92 -8.10 -16.67
CA GLN A 100 9.60 -6.67 -16.53
C GLN A 100 8.08 -6.50 -16.46
N LEU A 101 7.61 -5.81 -15.41
CA LEU A 101 6.19 -5.54 -15.19
C LEU A 101 5.92 -4.04 -15.42
N ILE A 102 4.96 -3.74 -16.31
CA ILE A 102 4.49 -2.37 -16.55
C ILE A 102 3.17 -2.20 -15.76
N LEU A 103 3.15 -1.24 -14.84
CA LEU A 103 2.00 -0.94 -14.00
C LEU A 103 1.43 0.43 -14.39
N GLU A 104 0.19 0.45 -14.86
CA GLU A 104 -0.49 1.69 -15.29
C GLU A 104 -1.65 2.11 -14.37
N ARG A 105 -2.15 1.17 -13.57
CA ARG A 105 -3.33 1.33 -12.70
C ARG A 105 -3.00 0.85 -11.30
N PRO A 106 -3.79 1.23 -10.27
CA PRO A 106 -3.61 0.67 -8.93
C PRO A 106 -3.56 -0.86 -8.98
N THR A 107 -2.54 -1.46 -8.36
CA THR A 107 -2.27 -2.90 -8.45
C THR A 107 -1.55 -3.38 -7.20
N VAL A 108 -1.98 -4.52 -6.67
CA VAL A 108 -1.20 -5.29 -5.69
C VAL A 108 -0.34 -6.30 -6.43
N VAL A 109 0.97 -6.21 -6.25
CA VAL A 109 1.91 -7.21 -6.76
C VAL A 109 2.10 -8.28 -5.69
N LEU A 110 1.81 -9.52 -6.07
CA LEU A 110 1.95 -10.70 -5.24
C LEU A 110 3.12 -11.55 -5.73
N ASP A 111 3.82 -12.19 -4.81
CA ASP A 111 4.77 -13.24 -5.12
C ASP A 111 4.03 -14.54 -5.51
N ARG A 112 4.77 -15.58 -5.92
CA ARG A 112 4.17 -16.84 -6.39
C ARG A 112 3.37 -17.60 -5.32
N PHE A 113 3.51 -17.24 -4.04
CA PHE A 113 2.82 -17.82 -2.90
C PHE A 113 1.72 -16.90 -2.34
N GLY A 114 1.44 -15.77 -3.00
CA GLY A 114 0.41 -14.82 -2.58
C GLY A 114 0.89 -13.82 -1.52
N VAL A 115 2.19 -13.74 -1.25
CA VAL A 115 2.75 -12.72 -0.35
C VAL A 115 2.76 -11.38 -1.06
N ILE A 116 2.32 -10.32 -0.38
CA ILE A 116 2.35 -8.97 -0.93
C ILE A 116 3.79 -8.49 -1.06
N VAL A 117 4.21 -8.20 -2.29
CA VAL A 117 5.52 -7.61 -2.60
C VAL A 117 5.42 -6.08 -2.63
N LEU A 118 4.39 -5.55 -3.29
CA LEU A 118 4.24 -4.12 -3.52
C LEU A 118 2.77 -3.72 -3.66
N TRP A 119 2.40 -2.58 -3.07
CA TRP A 119 1.20 -1.83 -3.45
C TRP A 119 1.60 -0.72 -4.42
N TYR A 120 1.18 -0.81 -5.67
CA TYR A 120 1.35 0.26 -6.65
C TYR A 120 0.09 1.12 -6.69
N LEU A 121 0.20 2.39 -6.31
CA LEU A 121 -0.93 3.33 -6.20
C LEU A 121 -0.61 4.62 -6.98
N PRO A 122 -0.81 4.64 -8.31
CA PRO A 122 -0.39 5.75 -9.16
C PRO A 122 -1.18 7.04 -8.90
N GLY A 123 -0.50 8.18 -8.95
CA GLY A 123 -1.07 9.53 -8.80
C GLY A 123 -1.05 10.08 -7.38
N ARG A 124 -1.42 11.35 -7.20
CA ARG A 124 -1.44 12.02 -5.89
C ARG A 124 -2.71 11.69 -5.10
N LEU A 125 -2.59 11.59 -3.78
CA LEU A 125 -3.72 11.39 -2.84
C LEU A 125 -4.67 12.60 -2.81
N MET A 126 -4.20 13.79 -3.22
CA MET A 126 -5.01 14.99 -3.43
C MET A 126 -4.68 15.66 -4.77
N ARG A 127 -5.69 16.15 -5.50
CA ARG A 127 -5.48 17.21 -6.51
C ARG A 127 -5.36 18.54 -5.77
N GLN A 128 -4.32 19.31 -6.09
CA GLN A 128 -4.20 20.72 -5.69
C GLN A 128 -5.20 21.56 -6.48
#